data_AF-A0A7C1ZFY3-F1
#
_entry.id   AF-A0A7C1ZFY3-F1
#
_cell.length_a   1.000
_cell.length_b   1.000
_cell.length_c   1.000
_cell.angle_alpha   90.00
_cell.angle_beta   90.00
_cell.angle_gamma   90.00
#
_symmetry.space_group_name_H-M   'P 1'
#
loop_
_entity.id
_entity.type
_entity.pdbx_description
1 polymer ?
#
loop_
_entity_poly.entity_id
_entity_poly.type
_entity_poly.pdbx_seq_one_letter_code
_entity_poly.pdbx_strand_id
1 'polypeptide(L)'
;MHKPSSTSVKIHWLDSLNVIEKLKTVTCQMKARHPEIEQVLLFGSLARGEAVPGSDADLLVILSSATRPFMERIPHYLPVGLPLGVDVFPYTRDEIDRMLTQGNHFIRQAVKEGVVLT
;
A
#
# COMPACT_ATOMS: atom_id res chain seq x y z
N MET A 1 -31.31 -10.12 -14.33
CA MET A 1 -30.51 -10.85 -15.34
C MET A 1 -29.08 -10.32 -15.31
N HIS A 2 -28.16 -11.15 -14.83
CA HIS A 2 -26.73 -10.86 -14.74
C HIS A 2 -26.14 -10.60 -16.12
N LYS A 3 -25.43 -9.47 -16.28
CA LYS A 3 -24.49 -9.29 -17.39
C LYS A 3 -23.13 -9.88 -16.97
N PRO A 4 -22.52 -10.77 -17.74
CA PRO A 4 -21.18 -11.26 -17.46
C PRO A 4 -20.18 -10.21 -17.93
N SER A 5 -19.70 -9.37 -17.00
CA SER A 5 -18.63 -8.41 -17.25
C SER A 5 -17.27 -9.09 -17.06
N SER A 6 -16.82 -9.93 -18.00
CA SER A 6 -15.57 -10.70 -17.82
C SER A 6 -14.49 -10.45 -18.88
N THR A 7 -14.62 -9.42 -19.71
CA THR A 7 -13.56 -9.07 -20.69
C THR A 7 -12.59 -8.01 -20.17
N SER A 8 -13.02 -7.13 -19.26
CA SER A 8 -12.15 -6.06 -18.73
C SER A 8 -11.09 -6.56 -17.75
N VAL A 9 -11.36 -7.68 -17.05
CA VAL A 9 -10.47 -8.21 -16.00
C VAL A 9 -9.06 -8.47 -16.56
N LYS A 10 -8.92 -9.08 -17.74
CA LYS A 10 -7.59 -9.41 -18.32
C LYS A 10 -6.74 -8.19 -18.68
N ILE A 11 -7.34 -7.07 -19.09
CA ILE A 11 -6.60 -5.84 -19.43
C ILE A 11 -6.17 -5.13 -18.15
N HIS A 12 -7.03 -5.11 -17.12
CA HIS A 12 -6.70 -4.52 -15.83
C HIS A 12 -5.54 -5.23 -15.13
N TRP A 13 -5.41 -6.56 -15.26
CA TRP A 13 -4.27 -7.30 -14.70
C TRP A 13 -2.92 -6.87 -15.33
N LEU A 14 -2.88 -6.58 -16.64
CA LEU A 14 -1.66 -6.14 -17.33
C LEU A 14 -1.20 -4.73 -16.86
N ASP A 15 -2.14 -3.81 -16.68
CA ASP A 15 -1.86 -2.50 -16.08
C ASP A 15 -1.43 -2.64 -14.61
N SER A 16 -2.10 -3.52 -13.85
CA SER A 16 -1.79 -3.76 -12.44
C SER A 16 -0.35 -4.26 -12.25
N LEU A 17 0.14 -5.13 -13.14
CA LEU A 17 1.52 -5.59 -13.09
C LEU A 17 2.51 -4.42 -13.27
N ASN A 18 2.27 -3.57 -14.26
CA ASN A 18 3.14 -2.41 -14.52
C ASN A 18 3.08 -1.38 -13.38
N VAL A 19 1.90 -1.19 -12.76
CA VAL A 19 1.73 -0.36 -11.57
C VAL A 19 2.49 -0.95 -10.37
N ILE A 20 2.39 -2.26 -10.12
CA ILE A 20 3.11 -2.92 -9.03
C ILE A 20 4.63 -2.79 -9.22
N GLU A 21 5.15 -2.95 -10.44
CA GLU A 21 6.58 -2.76 -10.72
C GLU A 21 7.04 -1.31 -10.47
N LYS A 22 6.23 -0.32 -10.88
CA LYS A 22 6.49 1.09 -10.55
C LYS A 22 6.44 1.33 -9.04
N LEU A 23 5.44 0.80 -8.34
CA LEU A 23 5.33 0.90 -6.88
C LEU A 23 6.54 0.29 -6.19
N LYS A 24 7.01 -0.89 -6.60
CA LYS A 24 8.26 -1.49 -6.09
C LYS A 24 9.46 -0.57 -6.29
N THR A 25 9.59 0.01 -7.48
CA THR A 25 10.70 0.92 -7.80
C THR A 25 10.67 2.16 -6.92
N VAL A 26 9.50 2.81 -6.78
CA VAL A 26 9.37 4.03 -5.98
C VAL A 26 9.50 3.75 -4.49
N THR A 27 8.93 2.65 -3.99
CA THR A 27 9.06 2.27 -2.58
C THR A 27 10.49 1.86 -2.21
N CYS A 28 11.24 1.25 -3.13
CA CYS A 28 12.67 1.00 -2.95
C CYS A 28 13.48 2.31 -2.85
N GLN A 29 13.20 3.29 -3.72
CA GLN A 29 13.80 4.62 -3.63
C GLN A 29 13.43 5.35 -2.33
N MET A 30 12.17 5.20 -1.89
CA MET A 30 11.69 5.75 -0.63
C MET A 30 12.43 5.13 0.55
N LYS A 31 12.57 3.80 0.60
CA LYS A 31 13.36 3.08 1.63
C LYS A 31 14.82 3.52 1.65
N ALA A 32 15.42 3.78 0.47
CA ALA A 32 16.78 4.30 0.39
C ALA A 32 16.94 5.72 0.95
N ARG A 33 15.89 6.55 0.89
CA ARG A 33 15.88 7.92 1.45
C ARG A 33 15.51 7.97 2.93
N HIS A 34 14.77 6.96 3.39
CA HIS A 34 14.19 6.87 4.72
C HIS A 34 14.62 5.56 5.39
N PRO A 35 15.80 5.52 6.03
CA PRO A 35 16.31 4.31 6.69
C PRO A 35 15.41 3.83 7.83
N GLU A 36 14.51 4.68 8.33
CA GLU A 36 13.50 4.29 9.31
C GLU A 36 12.45 3.31 8.75
N ILE A 37 12.28 3.23 7.42
CA ILE A 37 11.35 2.30 6.77
C ILE A 37 11.93 0.88 6.80
N GLU A 38 11.27 0.00 7.54
CA GLU A 38 11.63 -1.41 7.58
C GLU A 38 11.07 -2.17 6.38
N GLN A 39 9.79 -1.94 6.08
CA GLN A 39 9.05 -2.71 5.09
C GLN A 39 7.93 -1.86 4.48
N VAL A 40 7.60 -2.13 3.21
CA VAL A 40 6.41 -1.55 2.57
C VAL A 40 5.53 -2.67 2.03
N LEU A 41 4.24 -2.62 2.35
CA LEU A 41 3.24 -3.57 1.89
C LEU A 41 2.18 -2.83 1.08
N LEU A 42 1.85 -3.37 -0.09
CA LEU A 42 0.69 -2.98 -0.86
C LEU A 42 -0.51 -3.78 -0.35
N PHE A 43 -1.59 -3.11 0.02
CA PHE A 43 -2.83 -3.78 0.41
C PHE A 43 -4.03 -3.18 -0.34
N GLY A 44 -5.25 -3.60 0.03
CA GLY A 44 -6.47 -3.08 -0.59
C GLY A 44 -6.82 -3.75 -1.92
N SER A 45 -7.62 -3.05 -2.74
CA SER A 45 -8.18 -3.58 -3.99
C SER A 45 -7.09 -3.95 -5.02
N LEU A 46 -5.97 -3.21 -5.02
CA LEU A 46 -4.80 -3.50 -5.85
C LEU A 46 -4.14 -4.84 -5.48
N ALA A 47 -3.96 -5.09 -4.18
CA ALA A 47 -3.39 -6.35 -3.70
C ALA A 47 -4.31 -7.56 -4.00
N ARG A 48 -5.63 -7.35 -4.01
CA ARG A 48 -6.63 -8.39 -4.33
C ARG A 48 -6.81 -8.65 -5.83
N GLY A 49 -6.26 -7.80 -6.69
CA GLY A 49 -6.51 -7.85 -8.14
C GLY A 49 -7.94 -7.47 -8.54
N GLU A 50 -8.66 -6.79 -7.64
CA GLU A 50 -10.02 -6.26 -7.85
C GLU A 50 -10.00 -4.75 -8.17
N ALA A 51 -8.82 -4.16 -8.31
CA ALA A 51 -8.66 -2.74 -8.61
C ALA A 51 -9.31 -2.37 -9.95
N VAL A 52 -10.06 -1.27 -9.92
CA VAL A 52 -10.68 -0.64 -11.10
C VAL A 52 -9.82 0.54 -11.59
N PRO A 53 -9.95 0.97 -12.86
CA PRO A 53 -9.28 2.16 -13.35
C PRO A 53 -9.54 3.39 -12.47
N GLY A 54 -8.48 4.04 -12.02
CA GLY A 54 -8.57 5.17 -11.09
C GLY A 54 -8.64 4.80 -9.61
N SER A 55 -8.45 3.52 -9.25
CA SER A 55 -8.27 3.14 -7.84
C SER A 55 -6.93 3.67 -7.32
N ASP A 56 -6.95 4.15 -6.08
CA ASP A 56 -5.76 4.53 -5.35
C ASP A 56 -5.00 3.26 -4.88
N ALA A 57 -3.68 3.38 -4.74
CA ALA A 57 -2.86 2.31 -4.15
C ALA A 57 -2.68 2.54 -2.65
N ASP A 58 -3.17 1.59 -1.85
CA ASP A 58 -2.98 1.62 -0.40
C ASP A 58 -1.64 0.99 0.00
N LEU A 59 -0.73 1.81 0.54
CA LEU A 59 0.60 1.38 0.98
C LEU A 59 0.72 1.45 2.51
N LEU A 60 0.95 0.31 3.13
CA LEU A 60 1.31 0.21 4.54
C LEU A 60 2.82 0.31 4.66
N VAL A 61 3.31 1.41 5.22
CA VAL A 61 4.74 1.64 5.44
C VAL A 61 5.03 1.33 6.90
N ILE A 62 5.78 0.25 7.12
CA ILE A 62 6.20 -0.17 8.46
C ILE A 62 7.49 0.56 8.81
N LEU A 63 7.42 1.38 9.85
CA LEU A 63 8.53 2.14 10.38
C LEU A 63 9.12 1.45 11.62
N SER A 64 10.43 1.52 11.75
CA SER A 64 11.14 1.09 12.98
C SER A 64 10.84 2.02 14.15
N SER A 65 10.77 3.33 13.89
CA SER A 65 10.37 4.35 14.84
C SER A 65 9.81 5.57 14.12
N ALA A 66 8.96 6.34 14.81
CA ALA A 66 8.45 7.60 14.31
C ALA A 66 8.35 8.60 15.47
N THR A 67 8.91 9.79 15.29
CA THR A 67 8.83 10.88 16.27
C THR A 67 7.67 11.83 16.02
N ARG A 68 7.18 11.88 14.77
CA ARG A 68 6.09 12.76 14.35
C ARG A 68 4.73 12.09 14.49
N PRO A 69 3.65 12.87 14.75
CA PRO A 69 2.28 12.37 14.71
C PRO A 69 1.92 11.76 13.35
N PHE A 70 1.00 10.80 13.35
CA PHE A 70 0.60 10.04 12.15
C PHE A 70 0.27 10.94 10.96
N MET A 71 -0.62 11.92 11.13
CA MET A 71 -1.05 12.81 10.04
C MET A 71 0.09 13.67 9.47
N GLU A 72 1.02 14.12 10.33
CA GLU A 72 2.13 14.97 9.92
C GLU A 72 3.23 14.21 9.17
N ARG A 73 3.32 12.89 9.35
CA ARG A 73 4.33 12.07 8.68
C ARG A 73 3.87 11.47 7.36
N ILE A 74 2.57 11.34 7.10
CA ILE A 74 2.04 10.89 5.79
C ILE A 74 2.74 11.57 4.59
N PRO A 75 2.82 12.92 4.52
CA PRO A 75 3.40 13.58 3.35
C PRO A 75 4.90 13.29 3.14
N HIS A 76 5.60 12.79 4.16
CA HIS A 76 7.00 12.40 4.04
C HIS A 76 7.19 11.09 3.27
N TYR A 77 6.15 10.25 3.24
CA TYR A 77 6.19 8.92 2.63
C TYR A 77 5.29 8.84 1.40
N LEU A 78 4.72 9.96 0.94
CA LEU A 78 3.93 10.00 -0.28
C LEU A 78 4.84 9.85 -1.51
N PRO A 79 4.67 8.80 -2.32
CA PRO A 79 5.41 8.67 -3.57
C PRO A 79 4.96 9.73 -4.58
N VAL A 80 5.92 10.38 -5.23
CA VAL A 80 5.69 11.35 -6.30
C VAL A 80 5.96 10.75 -7.68
N GLY A 81 5.19 11.16 -8.68
CA GLY A 81 5.38 10.76 -10.08
C GLY A 81 4.67 9.47 -10.49
N LEU A 82 3.73 8.99 -9.68
CA LEU A 82 2.87 7.86 -10.05
C LEU A 82 1.63 8.36 -10.83
N PRO A 83 1.16 7.62 -11.85
CA PRO A 83 -0.01 7.99 -12.64
C PRO A 83 -1.36 7.71 -11.92
N LEU A 84 -1.31 7.35 -10.64
CA LEU A 84 -2.45 7.00 -9.78
C LEU A 84 -2.28 7.68 -8.42
N GLY A 85 -3.39 7.89 -7.72
CA GLY A 85 -3.33 8.30 -6.32
C GLY A 85 -2.77 7.16 -5.46
N VAL A 86 -2.09 7.55 -4.38
CA VAL A 86 -1.50 6.61 -3.44
C VAL A 86 -1.82 7.10 -2.05
N ASP A 87 -2.46 6.22 -1.27
CA ASP A 87 -2.68 6.43 0.15
C ASP A 87 -1.60 5.71 0.93
N VAL A 88 -0.92 6.45 1.80
CA VAL A 88 0.21 5.92 2.56
C VAL A 88 -0.13 5.92 4.03
N PHE A 89 0.08 4.77 4.66
CA PHE A 89 -0.20 4.49 6.05
C PHE A 89 1.12 4.21 6.79
N PRO A 90 1.83 5.25 7.26
CA PRO A 90 3.08 5.10 7.97
C PRO A 90 2.83 4.73 9.44
N TYR A 91 2.91 3.44 9.75
CA TYR A 91 2.77 2.93 11.12
C TYR A 91 4.08 2.33 11.61
N THR A 92 4.40 2.59 12.87
CA THR A 92 5.50 1.88 13.54
C THR A 92 5.11 0.44 13.83
N ARG A 93 6.10 -0.45 14.00
CA ARG A 93 5.84 -1.84 14.40
C ARG A 93 5.07 -1.94 15.72
N ASP A 94 5.34 -1.05 16.67
CA ASP A 94 4.60 -0.96 17.94
C ASP A 94 3.14 -0.52 17.74
N GLU A 95 2.86 0.45 16.86
CA GLU A 95 1.48 0.83 16.53
C GLU A 95 0.73 -0.33 15.86
N ILE A 96 1.37 -1.05 14.94
CA ILE A 96 0.77 -2.22 14.28
C ILE A 96 0.43 -3.30 15.30
N ASP A 97 1.36 -3.64 16.20
CA ASP A 97 1.13 -4.65 17.25
C ASP A 97 -0.03 -4.24 18.19
N ARG A 98 -0.05 -2.98 18.63
CA ARG A 98 -1.16 -2.43 19.43
C ARG A 98 -2.49 -2.52 18.68
N MET A 99 -2.52 -2.17 17.41
CA MET A 99 -3.75 -2.25 16.60
C MET A 99 -4.19 -3.70 16.39
N LEU A 100 -3.26 -4.63 16.22
CA LEU A 100 -3.56 -6.06 16.11
C LEU A 100 -4.12 -6.64 17.42
N THR A 101 -3.52 -6.28 18.56
CA THR A 101 -4.00 -6.70 19.88
C THR A 101 -5.36 -6.11 20.23
N GLN A 102 -5.65 -4.88 19.78
CA GLN A 102 -6.97 -4.26 19.87
C GLN A 102 -8.00 -4.81 18.87
N GLY A 103 -7.60 -5.75 18.00
CA GLY A 103 -8.51 -6.36 17.03
C GLY A 103 -8.89 -5.43 15.88
N ASN A 104 -8.05 -4.45 15.55
CA ASN A 104 -8.30 -3.52 14.45
C ASN A 104 -8.38 -4.26 13.11
N HIS A 105 -9.57 -4.29 12.52
CA HIS A 105 -9.85 -5.00 11.28
C HIS A 105 -9.01 -4.50 10.09
N PHE A 106 -8.74 -3.19 10.03
CA PHE A 106 -8.00 -2.58 8.94
C PHE A 106 -6.55 -3.08 8.88
N ILE A 107 -5.80 -2.97 9.98
CA ILE A 107 -4.41 -3.47 10.03
C ILE A 107 -4.36 -4.97 9.89
N ARG A 108 -5.29 -5.69 10.51
CA ARG A 108 -5.35 -7.15 10.40
C ARG A 108 -5.53 -7.60 8.95
N GLN A 109 -6.38 -6.92 8.20
CA GLN A 109 -6.59 -7.20 6.79
C GLN A 109 -5.37 -6.78 5.96
N ALA A 110 -4.82 -5.59 6.20
CA ALA A 110 -3.64 -5.09 5.49
C ALA A 110 -2.41 -5.99 5.66
N VAL A 111 -2.18 -6.54 6.85
CA VAL A 111 -1.07 -7.48 7.11
C VAL A 111 -1.36 -8.86 6.51
N LYS A 112 -2.62 -9.32 6.53
CA LYS A 112 -3.00 -10.65 6.02
C LYS A 112 -3.02 -10.72 4.49
N GLU A 113 -3.51 -9.67 3.84
CA GLU A 113 -3.70 -9.59 2.39
C GLU A 113 -2.60 -8.74 1.71
N GLY A 114 -1.75 -8.12 2.50
CA GLY A 114 -0.68 -7.25 2.01
C GLY A 114 0.37 -8.00 1.23
N VAL A 115 0.72 -7.47 0.06
CA VAL A 115 1.83 -7.94 -0.77
C VAL A 115 3.06 -7.12 -0.43
N VAL A 116 4.12 -7.79 0.02
CA VAL A 116 5.40 -7.14 0.33
C VAL A 116 6.03 -6.60 -0.95
N LEU A 117 6.36 -5.31 -0.96
CA LEU A 117 7.03 -4.64 -2.07
C LEU A 117 8.55 -4.56 -1.87
N THR A 118 8.99 -4.26 -0.64
CA THR A 118 10.40 -4.10 -0.24
C THR A 118 10.61 -4.24 1.27
#